data_AF-A0A1H8JXZ8-F1
#
_entry.id   AF-A0A1H8JXZ8-F1
#
_cell.length_a   1.000
_cell.length_b   1.000
_cell.length_c   1.000
_cell.angle_alpha   90.00
_cell.angle_beta   90.00
_cell.angle_gamma   90.00
#
_symmetry.space_group_name_H-M   'P 1'
#
loop_
_entity.id
_entity.type
_entity.pdbx_description
1 polymer ?
#
loop_
_entity_poly.entity_id
_entity_poly.type
_entity_poly.pdbx_seq_one_letter_code
_entity_poly.pdbx_strand_id
1 'polypeptide(L)' 'MAGKGKGHIAKGRHDVYDTLAPKLGKQRAAQIANAGATKAGRTAMARKAAATRKAHSK' A
#
# COMPACT_ATOMS: atom_id res chain seq x y z
N MET A 1 25.14 -5.91 9.90
CA MET A 1 24.35 -5.91 8.66
C MET A 1 22.87 -6.01 9.02
N ALA A 2 22.09 -4.95 8.84
CA ALA A 2 20.66 -4.94 9.13
C ALA A 2 19.94 -5.89 8.16
N GLY A 3 19.21 -6.86 8.73
CA GLY A 3 18.51 -7.91 8.00
C GLY A 3 17.60 -7.35 6.91
N LYS A 4 17.98 -7.61 5.66
CA LYS A 4 17.24 -7.32 4.43
C LYS A 4 16.08 -8.32 4.31
N GLY A 5 15.11 -8.27 5.22
CA GLY A 5 14.07 -9.29 5.31
C GLY A 5 12.83 -8.76 6.01
N LYS A 6 11.73 -8.66 5.23
CA LYS A 6 10.42 -8.09 5.58
C LYS A 6 10.45 -6.56 5.53
N GLY A 7 9.93 -5.99 4.45
CA GLY A 7 9.72 -4.55 4.37
C GLY A 7 8.94 -4.09 5.60
N HIS A 8 9.47 -3.09 6.31
CA HIS A 8 8.84 -2.53 7.51
C HIS A 8 7.37 -2.18 7.21
N ILE A 9 6.41 -2.84 7.86
CA ILE A 9 4.98 -2.57 7.69
C ILE A 9 4.54 -1.54 8.75
N ALA A 10 3.89 -0.47 8.32
CA ALA A 10 3.35 0.52 9.24
C ALA A 10 2.27 -0.10 10.15
N LYS A 11 2.20 0.35 11.42
CA LYS A 11 1.21 -0.12 12.39
C LYS A 11 -0.21 0.00 11.82
N GLY A 12 -0.98 -1.08 11.91
CA GLY A 12 -2.36 -1.16 11.37
C GLY A 12 -2.46 -1.43 9.87
N ARG A 13 -1.39 -1.90 9.20
CA ARG A 13 -1.38 -2.27 7.77
C ARG A 13 -1.03 -3.74 7.52
N HIS A 14 -1.02 -4.54 8.58
CA HIS A 14 -0.71 -5.97 8.50
C HIS A 14 -1.81 -6.74 7.77
N ASP A 15 -3.07 -6.33 7.90
CA ASP A 15 -4.22 -6.86 7.17
C ASP A 15 -4.01 -6.85 5.64
N VAL A 16 -3.59 -5.71 5.09
CA VAL A 16 -3.30 -5.53 3.66
C VAL A 16 -2.07 -6.33 3.25
N TYR A 17 -1.05 -6.36 4.11
CA TYR A 17 0.14 -7.17 3.85
C TYR A 17 -0.18 -8.66 3.82
N ASP A 18 -0.92 -9.18 4.80
CA ASP A 18 -1.23 -10.61 4.96
C ASP A 18 -2.15 -11.11 3.83
N THR A 19 -3.05 -10.26 3.33
CA THR A 19 -3.88 -10.59 2.15
C THR A 19 -3.11 -10.57 0.83
N LEU A 20 -2.12 -9.68 0.70
CA LEU A 20 -1.37 -9.51 -0.56
C LEU A 20 -0.09 -10.35 -0.63
N ALA A 21 0.54 -10.65 0.49
CA ALA A 21 1.78 -11.42 0.58
C ALA A 21 1.72 -12.78 -0.15
N PRO A 22 0.67 -13.61 -0.01
CA PRO A 22 0.59 -14.88 -0.74
C PRO A 22 0.38 -14.71 -2.24
N LYS A 23 -0.16 -13.57 -2.70
CA LYS A 23 -0.52 -13.33 -4.12
C LYS A 23 0.58 -12.64 -4.92
N LEU A 24 1.25 -11.66 -4.30
CA LEU A 24 2.18 -10.74 -4.98
C LEU A 24 3.62 -10.88 -4.49
N GLY A 25 3.84 -11.65 -3.42
CA GLY A 25 5.13 -11.76 -2.75
C GLY A 25 5.36 -10.64 -1.72
N LYS A 26 6.20 -10.95 -0.73
CA LYS A 26 6.41 -10.14 0.48
C LYS A 26 6.83 -8.69 0.20
N GLN A 27 7.72 -8.46 -0.77
CA GLN A 27 8.21 -7.11 -1.08
C GLN A 27 7.11 -6.22 -1.68
N ARG A 28 6.36 -6.76 -2.65
CA ARG A 28 5.32 -6.03 -3.37
C ARG A 28 4.11 -5.77 -2.47
N ALA A 29 3.76 -6.75 -1.64
CA ALA A 29 2.75 -6.60 -0.60
C ALA A 29 3.13 -5.51 0.42
N ALA A 30 4.39 -5.47 0.88
CA ALA A 30 4.85 -4.43 1.79
C ALA A 30 4.81 -3.03 1.17
N GLN A 31 5.20 -2.90 -0.10
CA GLN A 31 5.10 -1.62 -0.81
C GLN A 31 3.65 -1.13 -0.89
N ILE A 32 2.70 -2.01 -1.19
CA ILE A 32 1.27 -1.66 -1.29
C ILE A 32 0.68 -1.36 0.10
N ALA A 33 0.98 -2.18 1.10
CA ALA A 33 0.50 -1.98 2.47
C ALA A 33 0.99 -0.65 3.06
N ASN A 34 2.22 -0.24 2.72
CA ASN A 34 2.79 1.04 3.13
C ASN A 34 2.41 2.21 2.23
N ALA A 35 1.84 1.96 1.03
CA ALA A 35 1.35 3.01 0.17
C ALA A 35 0.19 3.72 0.90
N GLY A 36 0.45 4.95 1.36
CA GLY A 36 -0.52 5.69 2.20
C GLY A 36 -0.31 5.57 3.71
N ALA A 37 0.85 5.08 4.18
CA ALA A 37 1.22 5.18 5.60
C ALA A 37 1.37 6.66 6.04
N THR A 38 1.89 7.52 5.17
CA THR A 38 2.08 8.95 5.42
C THR A 38 0.89 9.80 4.97
N LYS A 39 0.72 11.00 5.54
CA LYS A 39 -0.32 11.97 5.14
C LYS A 39 -0.24 12.30 3.64
N ALA A 40 0.97 12.48 3.13
CA ALA A 40 1.23 12.70 1.71
C ALA A 40 0.76 11.51 0.86
N GLY A 41 1.13 10.28 1.26
CA GLY A 41 0.71 9.05 0.57
C GLY A 41 -0.81 8.88 0.55
N ARG A 42 -1.50 9.14 1.67
CA ARG A 42 -2.97 9.10 1.74
C ARG A 42 -3.60 10.11 0.78
N THR A 43 -3.06 11.31 0.72
CA THR A 43 -3.55 12.38 -0.17
C THR A 43 -3.40 11.98 -1.64
N ALA A 44 -2.24 11.44 -2.02
CA ALA A 44 -1.99 10.96 -3.38
C ALA A 44 -2.95 9.81 -3.76
N MET A 45 -3.15 8.85 -2.85
CA MET A 45 -4.08 7.73 -3.07
C MET A 45 -5.54 8.22 -3.19
N ALA A 46 -5.97 9.13 -2.33
CA ALA A 46 -7.31 9.73 -2.40
C ALA A 46 -7.53 10.48 -3.72
N ARG A 47 -6.54 11.26 -4.17
CA ARG A 47 -6.59 11.94 -5.48
C ARG A 47 -6.68 10.95 -6.62
N LYS A 48 -5.88 9.88 -6.60
CA LYS A 48 -5.93 8.83 -7.62
C LYS A 48 -7.28 8.13 -7.65
N ALA A 49 -7.83 7.78 -6.48
CA ALA A 49 -9.15 7.18 -6.37
C ALA A 49 -10.26 8.13 -6.89
N ALA A 50 -10.18 9.43 -6.58
CA ALA A 50 -11.11 10.43 -7.10
C ALA A 50 -11.02 10.57 -8.64
N ALA A 51 -9.80 10.56 -9.20
CA ALA A 51 -9.59 10.59 -10.64
C ALA A 51 -10.18 9.36 -11.33
N THR A 52 -9.99 8.17 -10.77
CA THR A 52 -10.60 6.93 -11.29
C THR A 52 -12.12 6.98 -11.25
N ARG A 53 -12.74 7.49 -10.17
CA ARG A 53 -14.20 7.67 -10.10
C ARG A 53 -14.71 8.63 -11.18
N LYS A 54 -14.03 9.76 -11.38
CA LYS A 54 -14.37 10.71 -12.45
C LYS A 54 -14.25 10.11 -13.85
N ALA A 55 -13.22 9.27 -14.07
CA ALA A 55 -13.04 8.61 -15.35
C ALA A 55 -14.14 7.58 -15.63
N HIS A 56 -14.67 6.93 -14.60
CA HIS A 56 -15.73 5.92 -14.70
C HIS A 56 -17.16 6.50 -14.62
N SER A 57 -17.31 7.78 -14.27
CA SER A 57 -18.60 8.48 -14.27
C SER A 57 -18.91 9.14 -15.62
N LYS A 58 -18.21 8.76 -16.68
CA LYS A 58 -18.35 9.26 -18.06
C LYS A 58 -18.63 8.09 -18.98
#